data_AF-A0A9Q9IFA6-F1
#
_entry.id   AF-A0A9Q9IFA6-F1
#
_cell.length_a   1.000
_cell.length_b   1.000
_cell.length_c   1.000
_cell.angle_alpha   90.00
_cell.angle_beta   90.00
_cell.angle_gamma   90.00
#
_symmetry.space_group_name_H-M   'P 1'
#
loop_
_entity.id
_entity.type
_entity.pdbx_description
1 polymer ?
#
loop_
_entity_poly.entity_id
_entity_poly.type
_entity_poly.pdbx_seq_one_letter_code
_entity_poly.pdbx_strand_id
1 'polypeptide(L)'
;MAKTDSPDPSVHSAWTDVGPAVARELVRSRLKALREASELSPATVADHTGWSISKLTRIEKGEVTVQPLEVRALLQYYGVDDENEVAALAKLSQASRARQWYSKHRLAGDFQRFVAYESEASVINIWQVLFVPGLLQTEEYARAITALSMRRSPDDKEVLARVRLRMDRQQAFRERLGRPDPPRIVAVIDESVLRRPVGGRDAQRRQLDHLLDLAADKAAYTIAVTPLDLVHHSGLGGTFELLQFGGREHGDVLFVEAAAGTDSLTMEPEMTGLFRNLLSDLLTYGRSGDDALELIRSVRASLPTP
;
A
#
# COMPACT_ATOMS: atom_id res chain seq x y z
N MET A 1 44.14 12.37 -7.19
CA MET A 1 42.99 13.23 -7.51
C MET A 1 42.02 12.43 -8.37
N ALA A 2 41.15 11.67 -7.74
CA ALA A 2 40.05 11.02 -8.43
C ALA A 2 38.90 12.03 -8.51
N LYS A 3 38.42 12.33 -9.72
CA LYS A 3 37.19 13.08 -9.91
C LYS A 3 36.06 12.23 -9.35
N THR A 4 35.49 12.66 -8.23
CA THR A 4 34.14 12.28 -7.82
C THR A 4 33.20 12.76 -8.90
N ASP A 5 32.54 11.83 -9.60
CA ASP A 5 31.42 12.17 -10.46
C ASP A 5 30.36 12.85 -9.61
N SER A 6 30.11 14.14 -9.86
CA SER A 6 28.95 14.83 -9.30
C SER A 6 27.68 14.12 -9.77
N PRO A 7 26.70 13.85 -8.89
CA PRO A 7 25.42 13.30 -9.31
C PRO A 7 24.75 14.23 -10.34
N ASP A 8 24.01 13.64 -11.27
CA ASP A 8 23.22 14.37 -12.26
C ASP A 8 22.25 15.34 -11.56
N PRO A 9 22.27 16.66 -11.85
CA PRO A 9 21.33 17.63 -11.27
C PRO A 9 19.85 17.31 -11.53
N SER A 10 19.53 16.37 -12.43
CA SER A 10 18.18 15.83 -12.61
C SER A 10 17.63 15.10 -11.38
N VAL A 11 18.50 14.47 -10.56
CA VAL A 11 18.13 13.68 -9.37
C VAL A 11 17.47 14.56 -8.32
N HIS A 12 17.95 15.79 -8.10
CA HIS A 12 17.41 16.67 -7.06
C HIS A 12 16.05 17.31 -7.44
N SER A 13 15.72 17.40 -8.73
CA SER A 13 14.42 17.90 -9.20
C SER A 13 13.28 16.90 -9.01
N ALA A 14 13.59 15.61 -8.82
CA ALA A 14 12.62 14.52 -8.69
C ALA A 14 11.97 14.39 -7.30
N TRP A 15 12.46 15.12 -6.30
CA TRP A 15 12.00 15.03 -4.90
C TRP A 15 10.85 15.99 -4.57
N THR A 16 10.12 16.47 -5.58
CA THR A 16 9.00 17.39 -5.40
C THR A 16 7.67 16.65 -5.27
N ASP A 17 6.97 16.93 -4.17
CA ASP A 17 5.57 16.62 -3.89
C ASP A 17 5.22 15.13 -3.71
N VAL A 18 6.04 14.42 -2.93
CA VAL A 18 5.71 13.07 -2.44
C VAL A 18 4.97 13.11 -1.11
N GLY A 19 4.16 12.08 -0.86
CA GLY A 19 3.46 11.94 0.40
C GLY A 19 4.40 11.59 1.57
N PRO A 20 3.95 11.73 2.83
CA PRO A 20 4.79 11.56 4.02
C PRO A 20 5.42 10.18 4.21
N ALA A 21 4.78 9.10 3.78
CA ALA A 21 5.31 7.73 3.82
C ALA A 21 6.47 7.58 2.83
N VAL A 22 6.26 8.00 1.59
CA VAL A 22 7.31 8.01 0.55
C VAL A 22 8.46 8.94 0.95
N ALA A 23 8.17 10.13 1.47
CA ALA A 23 9.19 11.07 1.95
C ALA A 23 10.07 10.44 3.05
N ARG A 24 9.46 9.70 3.98
CA ARG A 24 10.19 8.98 5.04
C ARG A 24 11.12 7.94 4.46
N GLU A 25 10.61 7.15 3.52
CA GLU A 25 11.35 6.08 2.88
C GLU A 25 12.56 6.59 2.12
N LEU A 26 12.37 7.67 1.35
CA LEU A 26 13.45 8.25 0.56
C LEU A 26 14.55 8.87 1.45
N VAL A 27 14.19 9.53 2.55
CA VAL A 27 15.18 10.02 3.55
C VAL A 27 15.93 8.85 4.18
N ARG A 28 15.21 7.82 4.65
CA ARG A 28 15.78 6.61 5.26
C ARG A 28 16.78 5.92 4.33
N SER A 29 16.37 5.64 3.10
CA SER A 29 17.16 4.87 2.14
C SER A 29 18.42 5.64 1.75
N ARG A 30 18.30 6.95 1.54
CA ARG A 30 19.45 7.81 1.22
C ARG A 30 20.44 7.91 2.37
N LEU A 31 19.97 8.14 3.61
CA LEU A 31 20.86 8.15 4.79
C LEU A 31 21.57 6.81 5.00
N LYS A 32 20.86 5.69 4.82
CA LYS A 32 21.45 4.35 4.93
C LYS A 32 22.51 4.12 3.85
N ALA A 33 22.21 4.44 2.60
CA ALA A 33 23.14 4.30 1.48
C ALA A 33 24.40 5.15 1.67
N LEU A 34 24.26 6.39 2.15
CA LEU A 34 25.39 7.26 2.48
C LEU A 34 26.24 6.68 3.61
N ARG A 35 25.62 6.18 4.70
CA ARG A 35 26.35 5.51 5.78
C ARG A 35 27.18 4.34 5.26
N GLU A 36 26.58 3.49 4.42
CA GLU A 36 27.23 2.32 3.84
C GLU A 36 28.37 2.71 2.89
N ALA A 37 28.17 3.74 2.06
CA ALA A 37 29.21 4.28 1.18
C ALA A 37 30.37 4.93 1.94
N SER A 38 30.12 5.49 3.12
CA SER A 38 31.16 5.98 4.04
C SER A 38 31.80 4.86 4.86
N GLU A 39 31.42 3.60 4.66
CA GLU A 39 31.89 2.43 5.42
C GLU A 39 31.68 2.54 6.95
N LEU A 40 30.70 3.35 7.38
CA LEU A 40 30.44 3.59 8.79
C LEU A 40 29.51 2.53 9.38
N SER A 41 29.91 1.97 10.50
CA SER A 41 29.04 1.06 11.26
C SER A 41 27.90 1.83 11.94
N PRO A 42 26.74 1.20 12.20
CA PRO A 42 25.69 1.81 13.01
C PRO A 42 26.17 2.27 14.39
N ALA A 43 27.12 1.55 15.00
CA ALA A 43 27.69 1.94 16.29
C ALA A 43 28.48 3.26 16.19
N THR A 44 29.29 3.41 15.15
CA THR A 44 30.09 4.62 14.91
C THR A 44 29.21 5.86 14.73
N VAL A 45 28.12 5.75 13.96
CA VAL A 45 27.17 6.85 13.77
C VAL A 45 26.42 7.15 15.06
N ALA A 46 26.00 6.12 15.80
CA ALA A 46 25.33 6.29 17.09
C ALA A 46 26.21 7.05 18.09
N ASP A 47 27.49 6.69 18.21
CA ASP A 47 28.47 7.37 19.05
C ASP A 47 28.68 8.84 18.63
N HIS A 48 28.80 9.11 17.32
CA HIS A 48 28.97 10.47 16.81
C HIS A 48 27.76 11.38 17.11
N THR A 49 26.55 10.84 16.92
CA THR A 49 25.28 11.57 17.12
C THR A 49 24.83 11.63 18.59
N GLY A 50 25.43 10.84 19.48
CA GLY A 50 24.93 10.62 20.84
C GLY A 50 23.61 9.85 20.91
N TRP A 51 23.23 9.14 19.84
CA TRP A 51 22.03 8.31 19.82
C TRP A 51 22.32 6.89 20.33
N SER A 52 21.26 6.17 20.73
CA SER A 52 21.38 4.73 20.89
C SER A 52 21.43 4.05 19.52
N ILE A 53 22.18 2.94 19.42
CA ILE A 53 22.18 2.07 18.23
C ILE A 53 20.73 1.67 17.86
N SER A 54 19.90 1.39 18.87
CA SER A 54 18.47 1.10 18.68
C SER A 54 17.69 2.24 18.01
N LYS A 55 17.98 3.52 18.30
CA LYS A 55 17.35 4.64 17.58
C LYS A 55 17.77 4.64 16.12
N LEU A 56 19.07 4.48 15.83
CA LEU A 56 19.59 4.45 14.46
C LEU A 56 19.01 3.28 13.65
N THR A 57 18.99 2.07 14.21
CA THR A 57 18.39 0.90 13.55
C THR A 57 16.92 1.13 13.22
N ARG A 58 16.15 1.77 14.12
CA ARG A 58 14.72 2.07 13.86
C ARG A 58 14.53 3.15 12.81
N ILE A 59 15.43 4.12 12.73
CA ILE A 59 15.46 5.11 11.64
C ILE A 59 15.72 4.41 10.30
N GLU A 60 16.74 3.55 10.23
CA GLU A 60 17.08 2.80 9.00
C GLU A 60 16.00 1.79 8.60
N LYS A 61 15.18 1.32 9.56
CA LYS A 61 13.97 0.53 9.29
C LYS A 61 12.74 1.35 8.94
N GLY A 62 12.79 2.68 9.08
CA GLY A 62 11.68 3.59 8.77
C GLY A 62 10.59 3.65 9.85
N GLU A 63 10.87 3.11 11.04
CA GLU A 63 9.96 3.06 12.17
C GLU A 63 9.88 4.41 12.90
N VAL A 64 10.93 5.24 12.82
CA VAL A 64 11.02 6.55 13.48
C VAL A 64 11.51 7.60 12.48
N THR A 65 10.89 8.79 12.51
CA THR A 65 11.32 9.94 11.68
C THR A 65 12.56 10.62 12.26
N VAL A 66 13.41 11.15 11.38
CA VAL A 66 14.54 12.01 11.72
C VAL A 66 14.13 13.48 11.56
N GLN A 67 14.61 14.37 12.43
CA GLN A 67 14.35 15.81 12.32
C GLN A 67 15.15 16.43 11.17
N PRO A 68 14.67 17.51 10.52
CA PRO A 68 15.41 18.16 9.44
C PRO A 68 16.84 18.59 9.83
N LEU A 69 17.02 19.06 11.07
CA LEU A 69 18.34 19.44 11.59
C LEU A 69 19.25 18.21 11.79
N GLU A 70 18.70 17.11 12.30
CA GLU A 70 19.43 15.84 12.45
C GLU A 70 19.84 15.28 11.08
N VAL A 71 18.98 15.39 10.05
CA VAL A 71 19.31 15.02 8.68
C VAL A 71 20.50 15.83 8.16
N ARG A 72 20.48 17.16 8.32
CA ARG A 72 21.59 18.02 7.89
C ARG A 72 22.92 17.64 8.55
N ALA A 73 22.88 17.38 9.86
CA ALA A 73 24.07 16.97 10.61
C ALA A 73 24.63 15.62 10.13
N LEU A 74 23.75 14.63 9.86
CA LEU A 74 24.17 13.33 9.31
C LEU A 74 24.77 13.47 7.91
N LEU A 75 24.17 14.29 7.04
CA LEU A 75 24.70 14.53 5.69
C LEU A 75 26.08 15.17 5.72
N GLN A 76 26.28 16.16 6.59
CA GLN A 76 27.60 16.75 6.82
C GLN A 76 28.60 15.71 7.33
N TYR A 77 28.18 14.85 8.27
CA TYR A 77 29.04 13.78 8.80
C TYR A 77 29.41 12.73 7.75
N TYR A 78 28.51 12.43 6.81
CA TYR A 78 28.77 11.55 5.67
C TYR A 78 29.55 12.23 4.52
N GLY A 79 29.90 13.51 4.66
CA GLY A 79 30.68 14.25 3.66
C GLY A 79 29.88 14.69 2.43
N VAL A 80 28.57 14.92 2.58
CA VAL A 80 27.73 15.46 1.50
C VAL A 80 27.86 16.99 1.47
N ASP A 81 28.54 17.49 0.43
CA ASP A 81 28.78 18.93 0.20
C ASP A 81 27.74 19.58 -0.73
N ASP A 82 26.85 18.79 -1.36
CA ASP A 82 25.80 19.32 -2.25
C ASP A 82 24.64 19.91 -1.43
N GLU A 83 24.61 21.24 -1.34
CA GLU A 83 23.54 21.99 -0.65
C GLU A 83 22.14 21.73 -1.21
N ASN A 84 21.99 21.37 -2.49
CA ASN A 84 20.69 21.03 -3.06
C ASN A 84 20.20 19.69 -2.49
N GLU A 85 21.08 18.70 -2.39
CA GLU A 85 20.75 17.41 -1.78
C GLU A 85 20.36 17.58 -0.30
N VAL A 86 21.17 18.35 0.43
CA VAL A 86 20.93 18.65 1.84
C VAL A 86 19.59 19.35 2.05
N ALA A 87 19.28 20.35 1.23
CA ALA A 87 18.00 21.05 1.28
C ALA A 87 16.82 20.14 0.92
N ALA A 88 16.96 19.28 -0.09
CA ALA A 88 15.93 18.33 -0.51
C ALA A 88 15.61 17.33 0.60
N LEU A 89 16.62 16.65 1.16
CA LEU A 89 16.45 15.66 2.23
C LEU A 89 15.88 16.27 3.51
N ALA A 90 16.28 17.50 3.87
CA ALA A 90 15.70 18.22 4.99
C ALA A 90 14.20 18.53 4.76
N LYS A 91 13.83 18.92 3.53
CA LYS A 91 12.43 19.19 3.16
C LYS A 91 11.57 17.92 3.22
N LEU A 92 12.09 16.78 2.76
CA LEU A 92 11.38 15.50 2.84
C LEU A 92 11.25 15.01 4.27
N SER A 93 12.29 15.18 5.10
CA SER A 93 12.22 14.92 6.53
C SER A 93 11.07 15.72 7.17
N GLN A 94 10.93 17.00 6.81
CA GLN A 94 9.80 17.82 7.27
C GLN A 94 8.45 17.28 6.76
N ALA A 95 8.35 16.93 5.48
CA ALA A 95 7.12 16.36 4.89
C ALA A 95 6.71 15.02 5.56
N SER A 96 7.67 14.16 5.88
CA SER A 96 7.47 12.83 6.48
C SER A 96 6.79 12.84 7.85
N ARG A 97 6.75 14.02 8.48
CA ARG A 97 6.22 14.27 9.82
C ARG A 97 4.78 14.80 9.81
N ALA A 98 4.21 15.06 8.63
CA ALA A 98 2.84 15.54 8.51
C ALA A 98 1.84 14.54 9.12
N ARG A 99 0.88 15.05 9.90
CA ARG A 99 -0.12 14.23 10.57
C ARG A 99 -1.03 13.54 9.55
N GLN A 100 -1.21 12.24 9.71
CA GLN A 100 -2.01 11.41 8.80
C GLN A 100 -3.39 11.11 9.36
N TRP A 101 -4.38 10.92 8.48
CA TRP A 101 -5.77 10.60 8.84
C TRP A 101 -5.87 9.33 9.70
N TYR A 102 -4.96 8.37 9.48
CA TYR A 102 -4.91 7.10 10.19
C TYR A 102 -4.23 7.19 11.57
N SER A 103 -3.69 8.35 11.96
CA SER A 103 -3.01 8.51 13.26
C SER A 103 -3.96 8.33 14.46
N LYS A 104 -5.27 8.37 14.24
CA LYS A 104 -6.32 8.12 15.25
C LYS A 104 -6.57 6.63 15.49
N HIS A 105 -6.07 5.76 14.62
CA HIS A 105 -6.25 4.31 14.69
C HIS A 105 -5.05 3.63 15.35
N ARG A 106 -5.30 2.53 16.05
CA ARG A 106 -4.26 1.71 16.69
C ARG A 106 -3.66 0.76 15.65
N LEU A 107 -2.72 1.27 14.85
CA LEU A 107 -1.97 0.51 13.85
C LEU A 107 -0.55 0.22 14.37
N ALA A 108 0.03 -0.89 13.92
CA ALA A 108 1.41 -1.26 14.22
C ALA A 108 1.99 -2.12 13.08
N GLY A 109 3.32 -2.24 13.07
CA GLY A 109 4.03 -3.13 12.15
C GLY A 109 3.77 -2.86 10.68
N ASP A 110 3.80 -3.92 9.88
CA ASP A 110 3.72 -3.85 8.41
C ASP A 110 2.38 -3.35 7.93
N PHE A 111 1.30 -3.64 8.64
CA PHE A 111 -0.02 -3.12 8.30
C PHE A 111 -0.10 -1.60 8.45
N GLN A 112 0.57 -1.00 9.44
CA GLN A 112 0.65 0.47 9.54
C GLN A 112 1.42 1.06 8.35
N ARG A 113 2.53 0.43 7.96
CA ARG A 113 3.34 0.86 6.81
C ARG A 113 2.52 0.74 5.52
N PHE A 114 1.81 -0.36 5.35
CA PHE A 114 0.93 -0.60 4.23
C PHE A 114 -0.16 0.48 4.11
N VAL A 115 -0.90 0.80 5.18
CA VAL A 115 -1.95 1.86 5.13
C VAL A 115 -1.36 3.22 4.78
N ALA A 116 -0.12 3.50 5.21
CA ALA A 116 0.60 4.72 4.86
C ALA A 116 0.89 4.79 3.34
N TYR A 117 1.44 3.71 2.78
CA TYR A 117 1.74 3.61 1.35
C TYR A 117 0.47 3.57 0.48
N GLU A 118 -0.57 2.86 0.90
CA GLU A 118 -1.87 2.83 0.22
C GLU A 118 -2.46 4.24 0.08
N SER A 119 -2.33 5.05 1.14
CA SER A 119 -2.80 6.44 1.17
C SER A 119 -2.08 7.36 0.18
N GLU A 120 -0.96 6.91 -0.40
CA GLU A 120 -0.10 7.68 -1.31
C GLU A 120 0.07 7.04 -2.69
N ALA A 121 -0.35 5.78 -2.85
CA ALA A 121 -0.26 5.02 -4.09
C ALA A 121 -1.05 5.68 -5.22
N SER A 122 -0.49 5.68 -6.43
CA SER A 122 -1.15 6.13 -7.67
C SER A 122 -1.97 5.01 -8.30
N VAL A 123 -1.50 3.76 -8.17
CA VAL A 123 -2.22 2.56 -8.60
C VAL A 123 -2.16 1.55 -7.47
N ILE A 124 -3.33 1.04 -7.08
CA ILE A 124 -3.47 -0.03 -6.09
C ILE A 124 -3.92 -1.26 -6.85
N ASN A 125 -3.00 -2.19 -7.06
CA ASN A 125 -3.28 -3.45 -7.72
C ASN A 125 -3.59 -4.51 -6.66
N ILE A 126 -4.67 -5.24 -6.84
CA ILE A 126 -5.17 -6.19 -5.85
C ILE A 126 -5.47 -7.52 -6.53
N TRP A 127 -4.93 -8.61 -6.01
CA TRP A 127 -5.37 -9.96 -6.31
C TRP A 127 -5.97 -10.60 -5.07
N GLN A 128 -7.19 -11.10 -5.18
CA GLN A 128 -7.93 -11.57 -4.02
C GLN A 128 -8.82 -12.78 -4.29
N VAL A 129 -8.63 -13.85 -3.50
CA VAL A 129 -9.26 -15.18 -3.64
C VAL A 129 -10.11 -15.62 -2.44
N LEU A 130 -10.06 -14.88 -1.34
CA LEU A 130 -10.70 -15.20 -0.06
C LEU A 130 -11.97 -14.37 0.19
N PHE A 131 -11.93 -13.06 -0.04
CA PHE A 131 -13.01 -12.13 0.29
C PHE A 131 -12.99 -10.89 -0.62
N VAL A 132 -14.07 -10.12 -0.75
CA VAL A 132 -14.04 -8.89 -1.58
C VAL A 132 -12.96 -7.93 -1.05
N PRO A 133 -12.10 -7.31 -1.89
CA PRO A 133 -11.04 -6.41 -1.43
C PRO A 133 -11.53 -5.32 -0.47
N GLY A 134 -10.76 -5.02 0.58
CA GLY A 134 -11.19 -4.13 1.66
C GLY A 134 -11.64 -2.73 1.20
N LEU A 135 -11.02 -2.21 0.13
CA LEU A 135 -11.38 -0.92 -0.47
C LEU A 135 -12.68 -0.94 -1.30
N LEU A 136 -13.23 -2.13 -1.56
CA LEU A 136 -14.42 -2.37 -2.37
C LEU A 136 -15.57 -2.98 -1.54
N GLN A 137 -15.41 -3.09 -0.22
CA GLN A 137 -16.42 -3.69 0.66
C GLN A 137 -17.49 -2.68 1.08
N THR A 138 -18.73 -3.14 1.13
CA THR A 138 -19.81 -2.51 1.92
C THR A 138 -19.52 -2.64 3.42
N GLU A 139 -20.12 -1.78 4.24
CA GLU A 139 -19.92 -1.84 5.69
C GLU A 139 -20.44 -3.17 6.28
N GLU A 140 -21.58 -3.68 5.80
CA GLU A 140 -22.15 -4.93 6.28
C GLU A 140 -21.28 -6.14 5.94
N TYR A 141 -20.73 -6.20 4.71
CA TYR A 141 -19.77 -7.22 4.34
C TYR A 141 -18.50 -7.13 5.20
N ALA A 142 -17.96 -5.92 5.36
CA ALA A 142 -16.79 -5.67 6.18
C ALA A 142 -16.98 -6.10 7.64
N ARG A 143 -18.17 -5.86 8.20
CA ARG A 143 -18.52 -6.28 9.57
C ARG A 143 -18.60 -7.78 9.68
N ALA A 144 -19.29 -8.45 8.75
CA ALA A 144 -19.42 -9.90 8.74
C ALA A 144 -18.07 -10.62 8.60
N ILE A 145 -17.24 -10.23 7.63
CA ILE A 145 -15.95 -10.89 7.42
C ILE A 145 -14.99 -10.65 8.59
N THR A 146 -14.98 -9.44 9.16
CA THR A 146 -14.13 -9.10 10.31
C THR A 146 -14.53 -9.90 11.55
N ALA A 147 -15.83 -10.00 11.83
CA ALA A 147 -16.34 -10.80 12.94
C ALA A 147 -15.95 -12.28 12.82
N LEU A 148 -16.08 -12.85 11.61
CA LEU A 148 -15.67 -14.22 11.30
C LEU A 148 -14.18 -14.43 11.51
N SER A 149 -13.33 -13.57 10.94
CA SER A 149 -11.87 -13.67 11.08
C SER A 149 -11.40 -13.54 12.53
N MET A 150 -12.08 -12.71 13.34
CA MET A 150 -11.75 -12.52 14.75
C MET A 150 -12.42 -13.53 15.69
N ARG A 151 -13.33 -14.38 15.17
CA ARG A 151 -14.17 -15.31 15.97
C ARG A 151 -14.94 -14.58 17.07
N ARG A 152 -15.55 -13.44 16.73
CA ARG A 152 -16.27 -12.54 17.65
C ARG A 152 -17.66 -12.18 17.11
N SER A 153 -18.47 -11.56 17.97
CA SER A 153 -19.75 -10.97 17.55
C SER A 153 -19.54 -9.82 16.55
N PRO A 154 -20.42 -9.63 15.56
CA PRO A 154 -20.43 -8.45 14.69
C PRO A 154 -20.49 -7.11 15.42
N ASP A 155 -21.06 -7.09 16.64
CA ASP A 155 -21.22 -5.88 17.46
C ASP A 155 -20.08 -5.70 18.49
N ASP A 156 -19.07 -6.57 18.46
CA ASP A 156 -17.89 -6.45 19.31
C ASP A 156 -17.13 -5.14 19.01
N LYS A 157 -16.69 -4.43 20.06
CA LYS A 157 -16.00 -3.13 19.93
C LYS A 157 -14.74 -3.20 19.08
N GLU A 158 -13.98 -4.29 19.13
CA GLU A 158 -12.77 -4.47 18.32
C GLU A 158 -13.14 -4.72 16.85
N VAL A 159 -14.22 -5.46 16.58
CA VAL A 159 -14.75 -5.66 15.22
C VAL A 159 -15.16 -4.31 14.64
N LEU A 160 -15.97 -3.53 15.37
CA LEU A 160 -16.42 -2.21 14.93
C LEU A 160 -15.24 -1.24 14.70
N ALA A 161 -14.18 -1.31 15.52
CA ALA A 161 -12.98 -0.50 15.32
C ALA A 161 -12.25 -0.85 14.01
N ARG A 162 -12.12 -2.13 13.66
CA ARG A 162 -11.52 -2.57 12.39
C ARG A 162 -12.38 -2.24 11.18
N VAL A 163 -13.71 -2.36 11.31
CA VAL A 163 -14.66 -1.92 10.28
C VAL A 163 -14.51 -0.41 10.04
N ARG A 164 -14.46 0.39 11.11
CA ARG A 164 -14.28 1.84 11.01
C ARG A 164 -12.96 2.20 10.32
N LEU A 165 -11.86 1.55 10.67
CA LEU A 165 -10.59 1.74 9.95
C LEU A 165 -10.74 1.44 8.45
N ARG A 166 -11.43 0.35 8.09
CA ARG A 166 -11.64 -0.03 6.69
C ARG A 166 -12.49 1.00 5.94
N MET A 167 -13.54 1.53 6.56
CA MET A 167 -14.36 2.59 5.96
C MET A 167 -13.58 3.90 5.83
N ASP A 168 -12.78 4.25 6.83
CA ASP A 168 -11.91 5.43 6.77
C ASP A 168 -10.85 5.32 5.64
N ARG A 169 -10.29 4.11 5.40
CA ARG A 169 -9.39 3.83 4.25
C ARG A 169 -10.08 4.12 2.93
N GLN A 170 -11.30 3.62 2.75
CA GLN A 170 -12.10 3.89 1.55
C GLN A 170 -12.42 5.37 1.36
N GLN A 171 -12.80 6.05 2.44
CA GLN A 171 -13.08 7.48 2.42
C GLN A 171 -11.84 8.28 2.01
N ALA A 172 -10.67 7.97 2.60
CA ALA A 172 -9.42 8.61 2.24
C ALA A 172 -9.02 8.38 0.77
N PHE A 173 -9.30 7.19 0.21
CA PHE A 173 -9.14 6.93 -1.23
C PHE A 173 -10.07 7.81 -2.07
N ARG A 174 -11.37 7.85 -1.75
CA ARG A 174 -12.38 8.63 -2.49
C ARG A 174 -12.08 10.14 -2.49
N GLU A 175 -11.60 10.68 -1.37
CA GLU A 175 -11.17 12.08 -1.25
C GLU A 175 -10.04 12.46 -2.21
N ARG A 176 -9.27 11.47 -2.70
CA ARG A 176 -8.20 11.69 -3.67
C ARG A 176 -8.67 11.67 -5.12
N LEU A 177 -9.87 11.17 -5.41
CA LEU A 177 -10.38 11.05 -6.78
C LEU A 177 -10.64 12.41 -7.45
N GLY A 178 -10.82 13.48 -6.68
CA GLY A 178 -10.97 14.85 -7.19
C GLY A 178 -9.66 15.60 -7.42
N ARG A 179 -8.50 14.97 -7.27
CA ARG A 179 -7.17 15.60 -7.44
C ARG A 179 -6.71 15.54 -8.90
N PRO A 180 -5.73 16.38 -9.32
CA PRO A 180 -5.22 16.38 -10.69
C PRO A 180 -4.70 15.02 -11.19
N ASP A 181 -4.07 14.26 -10.30
CA ASP A 181 -3.61 12.89 -10.55
C ASP A 181 -4.34 11.91 -9.62
N PRO A 182 -5.60 11.55 -9.93
CA PRO A 182 -6.39 10.70 -9.06
C PRO A 182 -5.81 9.28 -9.02
N PRO A 183 -5.82 8.62 -7.86
CA PRO A 183 -5.42 7.23 -7.77
C PRO A 183 -6.47 6.34 -8.45
N ARG A 184 -6.05 5.14 -8.85
CA ARG A 184 -6.97 4.10 -9.33
C ARG A 184 -6.73 2.77 -8.63
N ILE A 185 -7.77 1.95 -8.58
CA ILE A 185 -7.74 0.57 -8.12
C ILE A 185 -7.87 -0.36 -9.32
N VAL A 186 -7.00 -1.36 -9.39
CA VAL A 186 -7.10 -2.48 -10.32
C VAL A 186 -7.25 -3.75 -9.48
N ALA A 187 -8.48 -4.26 -9.37
CA ALA A 187 -8.79 -5.42 -8.57
C ALA A 187 -9.13 -6.60 -9.46
N VAL A 188 -8.37 -7.69 -9.33
CA VAL A 188 -8.72 -9.00 -9.85
C VAL A 188 -9.26 -9.84 -8.70
N ILE A 189 -10.48 -10.36 -8.86
CA ILE A 189 -11.20 -11.09 -7.82
C ILE A 189 -11.49 -12.50 -8.32
N ASP A 190 -11.23 -13.53 -7.52
CA ASP A 190 -11.65 -14.88 -7.85
C ASP A 190 -13.18 -15.01 -7.79
N GLU A 191 -13.80 -15.66 -8.77
CA GLU A 191 -15.26 -15.81 -8.82
C GLU A 191 -15.84 -16.49 -7.55
N SER A 192 -15.07 -17.35 -6.87
CA SER A 192 -15.53 -17.96 -5.61
C SER A 192 -15.84 -16.92 -4.54
N VAL A 193 -15.14 -15.78 -4.53
CA VAL A 193 -15.38 -14.66 -3.60
C VAL A 193 -16.77 -14.07 -3.81
N LEU A 194 -17.21 -13.93 -5.06
CA LEU A 194 -18.51 -13.36 -5.41
C LEU A 194 -19.66 -14.29 -5.01
N ARG A 195 -19.41 -15.60 -4.96
CA ARG A 195 -20.42 -16.64 -4.70
C ARG A 195 -20.60 -16.96 -3.22
N ARG A 196 -19.63 -16.65 -2.35
CA ARG A 196 -19.71 -16.89 -0.90
C ARG A 196 -20.72 -15.95 -0.23
N PRO A 197 -21.69 -16.46 0.56
CA PRO A 197 -22.73 -15.66 1.22
C PRO A 197 -22.22 -15.00 2.51
N VAL A 198 -21.12 -14.24 2.44
CA VAL A 198 -20.56 -13.54 3.60
C VAL A 198 -21.56 -12.51 4.10
N GLY A 199 -21.92 -12.60 5.39
CA GLY A 199 -22.96 -11.75 5.99
C GLY A 199 -24.40 -12.13 5.59
N GLY A 200 -24.59 -13.28 4.94
CA GLY A 200 -25.89 -13.72 4.43
C GLY A 200 -26.18 -13.23 3.01
N ARG A 201 -27.28 -13.73 2.42
CA ARG A 201 -27.63 -13.47 1.01
C ARG A 201 -27.93 -11.99 0.75
N ASP A 202 -28.50 -11.28 1.71
CA ASP A 202 -28.81 -9.86 1.56
C ASP A 202 -27.56 -8.97 1.55
N ALA A 203 -26.59 -9.27 2.43
CA ALA A 203 -25.30 -8.59 2.43
C ALA A 203 -24.51 -8.90 1.14
N GLN A 204 -24.51 -10.17 0.71
CA GLN A 204 -23.93 -10.57 -0.57
C GLN A 204 -24.56 -9.80 -1.74
N ARG A 205 -25.88 -9.66 -1.74
CA ARG A 205 -26.63 -8.92 -2.77
C ARG A 205 -26.16 -7.47 -2.87
N ARG A 206 -26.17 -6.76 -1.73
CA ARG A 206 -25.71 -5.36 -1.65
C ARG A 206 -24.24 -5.20 -2.01
N GLN A 207 -23.41 -6.18 -1.65
CA GLN A 207 -22.00 -6.17 -2.00
C GLN A 207 -21.76 -6.28 -3.51
N LEU A 208 -22.49 -7.15 -4.21
CA LEU A 208 -22.38 -7.30 -5.66
C LEU A 208 -22.91 -6.06 -6.39
N ASP A 209 -24.03 -5.50 -5.93
CA ASP A 209 -24.57 -4.24 -6.45
C ASP A 209 -23.55 -3.10 -6.27
N HIS A 210 -22.91 -3.02 -5.10
CA HIS A 210 -21.87 -2.03 -4.83
C HIS A 210 -20.65 -2.17 -5.76
N LEU A 211 -20.22 -3.39 -6.10
CA LEU A 211 -19.12 -3.59 -7.06
C LEU A 211 -19.48 -3.07 -8.45
N LEU A 212 -20.74 -3.27 -8.88
CA LEU A 212 -21.24 -2.75 -10.16
C LEU A 212 -21.30 -1.21 -10.14
N ASP A 213 -21.73 -0.61 -9.04
CA ASP A 213 -21.76 0.85 -8.87
C ASP A 213 -20.35 1.46 -8.92
N LEU A 214 -19.36 0.84 -8.24
CA LEU A 214 -17.97 1.30 -8.30
C LEU A 214 -17.40 1.19 -9.73
N ALA A 215 -17.69 0.11 -10.43
CA ALA A 215 -17.23 -0.11 -11.81
C ALA A 215 -17.84 0.88 -12.83
N ALA A 216 -18.85 1.66 -12.46
CA ALA A 216 -19.37 2.74 -13.30
C ALA A 216 -18.32 3.86 -13.50
N ASP A 217 -17.46 4.09 -12.51
CA ASP A 217 -16.30 4.97 -12.63
C ASP A 217 -15.08 4.18 -13.14
N LYS A 218 -15.05 3.98 -14.46
CA LYS A 218 -13.97 3.25 -15.16
C LYS A 218 -12.59 3.92 -15.05
N ALA A 219 -12.52 5.20 -14.63
CA ALA A 219 -11.26 5.89 -14.43
C ALA A 219 -10.64 5.54 -13.07
N ALA A 220 -11.47 5.40 -12.03
CA ALA A 220 -11.04 5.08 -10.68
C ALA A 220 -10.97 3.56 -10.41
N TYR A 221 -11.82 2.75 -11.04
CA TYR A 221 -11.97 1.33 -10.71
C TYR A 221 -11.93 0.43 -11.95
N THR A 222 -10.95 -0.48 -11.98
CA THR A 222 -10.94 -1.65 -12.86
C THR A 222 -11.22 -2.88 -12.02
N ILE A 223 -12.36 -3.53 -12.27
CA ILE A 223 -12.74 -4.79 -11.60
C ILE A 223 -12.73 -5.91 -12.64
N ALA A 224 -11.82 -6.85 -12.44
CA ALA A 224 -11.70 -8.07 -13.22
C ALA A 224 -12.06 -9.29 -12.35
N VAL A 225 -12.51 -10.35 -12.99
CA VAL A 225 -12.91 -11.59 -12.31
C VAL A 225 -12.21 -12.79 -12.95
N THR A 226 -11.51 -13.57 -12.14
CA THR A 226 -10.97 -14.87 -12.55
C THR A 226 -12.08 -15.91 -12.43
N PRO A 227 -12.57 -16.51 -13.53
CA PRO A 227 -13.71 -17.41 -13.48
C PRO A 227 -13.32 -18.80 -12.97
N LEU A 228 -14.28 -19.52 -12.37
CA LEU A 228 -14.04 -20.83 -11.75
C LEU A 228 -13.62 -21.92 -12.74
N ASP A 229 -13.96 -21.76 -14.02
CA ASP A 229 -13.62 -22.69 -15.10
C ASP A 229 -12.23 -22.43 -15.71
N LEU A 230 -11.50 -21.41 -15.23
CA LEU A 230 -10.13 -21.16 -15.65
C LEU A 230 -9.19 -22.19 -15.01
N VAL A 231 -8.74 -23.15 -15.83
CA VAL A 231 -7.95 -24.31 -15.41
C VAL A 231 -6.61 -23.92 -14.76
N HIS A 232 -5.99 -22.83 -15.22
CA HIS A 232 -4.71 -22.35 -14.70
C HIS A 232 -4.71 -20.82 -14.60
N HIS A 233 -4.31 -20.30 -13.44
CA HIS A 233 -3.96 -18.89 -13.27
C HIS A 233 -2.70 -18.76 -12.41
N SER A 234 -1.96 -17.67 -12.64
CA SER A 234 -0.68 -17.38 -11.97
C SER A 234 -0.84 -17.03 -10.48
N GLY A 235 -2.05 -16.63 -10.06
CA GLY A 235 -2.38 -16.22 -8.69
C GLY A 235 -2.53 -17.32 -7.63
N LEU A 236 -2.09 -18.56 -7.87
CA LEU A 236 -2.21 -19.67 -6.90
C LEU A 236 -1.35 -19.48 -5.64
N GLY A 237 -0.38 -18.56 -5.66
CA GLY A 237 0.50 -18.24 -4.53
C GLY A 237 -0.18 -17.49 -3.37
N GLY A 238 -1.46 -17.11 -3.51
CA GLY A 238 -2.22 -16.38 -2.48
C GLY A 238 -2.49 -14.93 -2.86
N THR A 239 -3.11 -14.20 -1.94
CA THR A 239 -3.58 -12.82 -2.13
C THR A 239 -2.45 -11.82 -1.98
N PHE A 240 -2.50 -10.71 -2.72
CA PHE A 240 -1.52 -9.64 -2.57
C PHE A 240 -2.08 -8.28 -2.99
N GLU A 241 -1.44 -7.23 -2.48
CA GLU A 241 -1.64 -5.85 -2.91
C GLU A 241 -0.29 -5.26 -3.38
N LEU A 242 -0.24 -4.78 -4.63
CA LEU A 242 0.92 -4.13 -5.22
C LEU A 242 0.62 -2.65 -5.44
N LEU A 243 1.26 -1.80 -4.65
CA LEU A 243 1.11 -0.35 -4.64
C LEU A 243 2.18 0.27 -5.54
N GLN A 244 1.76 1.11 -6.48
CA GLN A 244 2.65 1.78 -7.42
C GLN A 244 2.54 3.29 -7.28
N PHE A 245 3.68 3.98 -7.47
CA PHE A 245 3.82 5.41 -7.19
C PHE A 245 4.07 6.26 -8.44
N GLY A 246 3.77 5.75 -9.64
CA GLY A 246 3.72 6.55 -10.87
C GLY A 246 5.08 7.06 -11.36
N GLY A 247 6.16 6.30 -11.17
CA GLY A 247 7.51 6.68 -11.65
C GLY A 247 8.27 7.66 -10.75
N ARG A 248 7.77 7.91 -9.53
CA ARG A 248 8.56 8.56 -8.46
C ARG A 248 9.80 7.72 -8.13
N GLU A 249 10.85 8.31 -7.57
CA GLU A 249 12.07 7.60 -7.13
C GLU A 249 11.83 6.48 -6.09
N HIS A 250 10.59 6.33 -5.64
CA HIS A 250 10.16 5.25 -4.76
C HIS A 250 9.68 4.04 -5.56
N GLY A 251 10.28 2.88 -5.30
CA GLY A 251 9.88 1.60 -5.87
C GLY A 251 8.44 1.20 -5.53
N ASP A 252 7.93 0.19 -6.21
CA ASP A 252 6.63 -0.40 -5.87
C ASP A 252 6.68 -1.04 -4.47
N VAL A 253 5.53 -1.10 -3.79
CA VAL A 253 5.40 -1.77 -2.49
C VAL A 253 4.50 -2.97 -2.66
N LEU A 254 5.03 -4.15 -2.35
CA LEU A 254 4.26 -5.38 -2.29
C LEU A 254 3.86 -5.65 -0.84
N PHE A 255 2.57 -5.84 -0.61
CA PHE A 255 2.00 -6.28 0.65
C PHE A 255 1.32 -7.64 0.46
N VAL A 256 1.69 -8.60 1.29
CA VAL A 256 1.08 -9.92 1.34
C VAL A 256 0.51 -10.11 2.74
N GLU A 257 -0.82 -10.10 2.83
CA GLU A 257 -1.55 -10.41 4.07
C GLU A 257 -1.46 -11.90 4.37
N ALA A 258 -1.14 -12.24 5.61
CA ALA A 258 -1.01 -13.61 6.06
C ALA A 258 -1.70 -13.84 7.40
N ALA A 259 -2.04 -15.10 7.68
CA ALA A 259 -2.72 -15.44 8.93
C ALA A 259 -1.87 -15.09 10.15
N ALA A 260 -2.54 -14.85 11.29
CA ALA A 260 -1.88 -14.57 12.57
C ALA A 260 -0.97 -13.33 12.59
N GLY A 261 -1.20 -12.36 11.69
CA GLY A 261 -0.46 -11.08 11.68
C GLY A 261 0.98 -11.22 11.21
N THR A 262 1.29 -12.28 10.45
CA THR A 262 2.57 -12.47 9.77
C THR A 262 2.59 -11.76 8.42
N ASP A 263 1.87 -10.65 8.30
CA ASP A 263 1.82 -9.84 7.10
C ASP A 263 3.25 -9.42 6.73
N SER A 264 3.53 -9.39 5.43
CA SER A 264 4.84 -8.99 4.94
C SER A 264 4.71 -7.80 3.99
N LEU A 265 5.61 -6.84 4.18
CA LEU A 265 5.77 -5.70 3.29
C LEU A 265 7.19 -5.68 2.74
N THR A 266 7.32 -5.68 1.42
CA THR A 266 8.61 -5.61 0.72
C THR A 266 8.58 -4.57 -0.39
N MET A 267 9.75 -4.00 -0.66
CA MET A 267 10.00 -3.07 -1.75
C MET A 267 11.10 -3.57 -2.69
N GLU A 268 11.51 -4.83 -2.54
CA GLU A 268 12.55 -5.43 -3.36
C GLU A 268 12.12 -5.45 -4.84
N PRO A 269 12.89 -4.84 -5.77
CA PRO A 269 12.51 -4.70 -7.17
C PRO A 269 12.22 -6.04 -7.86
N GLU A 270 12.97 -7.08 -7.52
CA GLU A 270 12.81 -8.44 -8.06
C GLU A 270 11.46 -9.04 -7.66
N MET A 271 11.10 -8.93 -6.37
CA MET A 271 9.83 -9.43 -5.84
C MET A 271 8.65 -8.62 -6.36
N THR A 272 8.73 -7.30 -6.36
CA THR A 272 7.64 -6.44 -6.86
C THR A 272 7.44 -6.62 -8.36
N GLY A 273 8.52 -6.79 -9.14
CA GLY A 273 8.46 -7.11 -10.57
C GLY A 273 7.81 -8.47 -10.85
N LEU A 274 8.12 -9.50 -10.06
CA LEU A 274 7.46 -10.81 -10.16
C LEU A 274 5.94 -10.67 -9.99
N PHE A 275 5.49 -10.01 -8.92
CA PHE A 275 4.06 -9.86 -8.64
C PHE A 275 3.34 -8.95 -9.64
N ARG A 276 4.04 -7.99 -10.25
CA ARG A 276 3.52 -7.23 -11.38
C ARG A 276 3.22 -8.13 -12.59
N ASN A 277 4.12 -9.05 -12.91
CA ASN A 277 3.90 -10.02 -13.99
C ASN A 277 2.73 -10.97 -13.65
N LEU A 278 2.65 -11.46 -12.41
CA LEU A 278 1.53 -12.28 -11.96
C LEU A 278 0.18 -11.58 -12.15
N LEU A 279 0.09 -10.29 -11.78
CA LEU A 279 -1.12 -9.51 -12.00
C LEU A 279 -1.43 -9.32 -13.49
N SER A 280 -0.42 -9.07 -14.32
CA SER A 280 -0.59 -8.95 -15.77
C SER A 280 -1.18 -10.23 -16.38
N ASP A 281 -0.69 -11.39 -15.95
CA ASP A 281 -1.24 -12.69 -16.36
C ASP A 281 -2.70 -12.84 -15.89
N LEU A 282 -2.99 -12.50 -14.63
CA LEU A 282 -4.35 -12.55 -14.07
C LEU A 282 -5.33 -11.66 -14.85
N LEU A 283 -4.91 -10.47 -15.28
CA LEU A 283 -5.72 -9.57 -16.10
C LEU A 283 -5.88 -10.07 -17.56
N THR A 284 -4.88 -10.79 -18.07
CA THR A 284 -4.88 -11.34 -19.43
C THR A 284 -5.83 -12.53 -19.55
N TYR A 285 -5.81 -13.43 -18.56
CA TYR A 285 -6.61 -14.66 -18.57
C TYR A 285 -7.94 -14.55 -17.82
N GLY A 286 -8.07 -13.56 -16.94
CA GLY A 286 -9.32 -13.22 -16.27
C GLY A 286 -10.29 -12.50 -17.19
N ARG A 287 -11.56 -12.45 -16.79
CA ARG A 287 -12.56 -11.59 -17.44
C ARG A 287 -12.35 -10.16 -16.96
N SER A 288 -12.29 -9.21 -17.87
CA SER A 288 -12.16 -7.78 -17.57
C SER A 288 -13.21 -6.99 -18.33
N GLY A 289 -13.39 -5.71 -17.98
CA GLY A 289 -14.38 -4.85 -18.63
C GLY A 289 -15.80 -5.41 -18.52
N ASP A 290 -16.56 -5.38 -19.62
CA ASP A 290 -17.97 -5.75 -19.60
C ASP A 290 -18.20 -7.24 -19.29
N ASP A 291 -17.29 -8.14 -19.70
CA ASP A 291 -17.37 -9.58 -19.38
C ASP A 291 -17.30 -9.86 -17.87
N ALA A 292 -16.49 -9.08 -17.14
CA ALA A 292 -16.42 -9.16 -15.68
C ALA A 292 -17.72 -8.69 -15.04
N LEU A 293 -18.29 -7.59 -15.53
CA LEU A 293 -19.54 -7.03 -15.03
C LEU A 293 -20.73 -7.95 -15.32
N GLU A 294 -20.76 -8.60 -16.48
CA GLU A 294 -21.75 -9.63 -16.81
C GLU A 294 -21.65 -10.83 -15.87
N LEU A 295 -20.45 -11.29 -15.56
CA LEU A 295 -20.26 -12.36 -14.57
C LEU A 295 -20.78 -11.96 -13.18
N ILE A 296 -20.48 -10.75 -12.72
CA ILE A 296 -20.99 -10.22 -11.44
C ILE A 296 -22.53 -10.16 -11.47
N ARG A 297 -23.14 -9.64 -12.55
CA ARG A 297 -24.61 -9.59 -12.72
C ARG A 297 -25.23 -10.98 -12.74
N SER A 298 -24.58 -11.96 -13.39
CA SER A 298 -25.03 -13.35 -13.43
C SER A 298 -25.04 -13.98 -12.04
N VAL A 299 -23.94 -13.83 -11.28
CA VAL A 299 -23.89 -14.27 -9.88
C VAL A 299 -24.99 -13.60 -9.06
N ARG A 300 -25.14 -12.29 -9.21
CA ARG A 300 -26.17 -11.49 -8.53
C ARG A 300 -27.61 -11.90 -8.85
N ALA A 301 -27.89 -12.28 -10.10
CA ALA A 301 -29.21 -12.75 -10.54
C ALA A 301 -29.49 -14.18 -10.09
N SER A 302 -28.46 -15.00 -9.87
CA SER A 302 -28.59 -16.38 -9.38
C SER A 302 -28.94 -16.49 -7.89
N LEU A 303 -28.84 -15.39 -7.12
CA LEU A 303 -29.16 -15.40 -5.70
C LEU A 303 -30.68 -15.57 -5.49
N PRO A 304 -31.12 -16.37 -4.50
CA PRO A 304 -32.54 -16.49 -4.17
C PRO A 304 -33.17 -15.13 -3.91
N THR A 305 -34.40 -14.94 -4.36
CA THR A 305 -35.22 -13.78 -3.96
C THR A 305 -35.46 -13.83 -2.45
N PRO A 306 -35.44 -12.70 -1.74
CA PRO A 306 -35.70 -12.66 -0.30
C PRO A 306 -37.05 -13.27 0.08
#